data_AF-A0A450XB91-F1
#
_entry.id   AF-A0A450XB91-F1
#
_cell.length_a   1.000
_cell.length_b   1.000
_cell.length_c   1.000
_cell.angle_alpha   90.00
_cell.angle_beta   90.00
_cell.angle_gamma   90.00
#
_symmetry.space_group_name_H-M   'P 1'
#
loop_
_entity.id
_entity.type
_entity.pdbx_description
1 polymer ?
#
loop_
_entity_poly.entity_id
_entity_poly.type
_entity_poly.pdbx_seq_one_letter_code
_entity_poly.pdbx_strand_id
1 'polypeptide(L)'
;MTQETLETLRAVFGWCSVINLTILVVWFLLVTAFRDATYRWEKKWLRIPSETAFDLAHYIGKSYLELTTLIFFVVPYFALVIVT
;
A
#
# COMPACT_ATOMS: atom_id res chain seq x y z
N MET A 1 1.28 -11.85 -28.44
CA MET A 1 0.67 -10.82 -27.57
C MET A 1 0.38 -9.61 -28.45
N THR A 2 -0.88 -9.17 -28.53
CA THR A 2 -1.28 -8.05 -29.41
C THR A 2 -0.98 -6.71 -28.75
N GLN A 3 -0.83 -5.64 -29.54
CA GLN A 3 -0.63 -4.26 -29.04
C GLN A 3 -1.72 -3.87 -28.03
N GLU A 4 -2.99 -4.15 -28.35
CA GLU A 4 -4.15 -3.97 -27.45
C GLU A 4 -3.97 -4.63 -26.06
N THR A 5 -3.34 -5.82 -26.02
CA THR A 5 -3.10 -6.52 -24.75
C THR A 5 -2.06 -5.79 -23.90
N LEU A 6 -1.01 -5.26 -24.52
CA LEU A 6 0.05 -4.52 -23.82
C LEU A 6 -0.47 -3.20 -23.25
N GLU A 7 -1.29 -2.47 -24.00
CA GLU A 7 -1.94 -1.25 -23.53
C GLU A 7 -2.88 -1.52 -22.35
N THR A 8 -3.67 -2.60 -22.43
CA THR A 8 -4.54 -3.03 -21.32
C THR A 8 -3.73 -3.36 -20.07
N LEU A 9 -2.64 -4.12 -20.20
CA LEU A 9 -1.76 -4.46 -19.07
C LEU A 9 -1.11 -3.20 -18.47
N ARG A 10 -0.66 -2.26 -19.31
CA ARG A 10 -0.10 -0.99 -18.86
C ARG A 10 -1.13 -0.18 -18.06
N ALA A 11 -2.37 -0.11 -18.54
CA ALA A 11 -3.45 0.55 -17.82
C ALA A 11 -3.75 -0.12 -16.47
N VAL A 12 -3.81 -1.46 -16.43
CA VAL A 12 -4.05 -2.23 -15.20
C VAL A 12 -2.95 -1.96 -14.17
N PHE A 13 -1.68 -2.13 -14.54
CA PHE A 13 -0.57 -1.90 -13.60
C PHE A 13 -0.54 -0.44 -13.12
N GLY A 14 -0.79 0.53 -13.99
CA GLY A 14 -0.88 1.95 -13.62
C GLY A 14 -1.99 2.24 -12.60
N TRP A 15 -3.22 1.77 -12.87
CA TRP A 15 -4.35 1.97 -11.95
C TRP A 15 -4.17 1.23 -10.63
N CYS A 16 -3.62 0.01 -10.64
CA CYS A 16 -3.30 -0.69 -9.41
C CYS A 16 -2.25 0.06 -8.57
N SER A 17 -1.24 0.66 -9.18
CA SER A 17 -0.29 1.54 -8.47
C SER A 17 -1.00 2.72 -7.81
N VAL A 18 -1.87 3.42 -8.54
CA VAL A 18 -2.63 4.58 -8.01
C VAL A 18 -3.53 4.19 -6.84
N ILE A 19 -4.26 3.09 -6.96
CA ILE A 19 -5.16 2.59 -5.90
C ILE A 19 -4.36 2.22 -4.65
N ASN A 20 -3.27 1.46 -4.81
CA ASN A 20 -2.45 1.06 -3.66
C ASN A 20 -1.79 2.26 -2.95
N LEU A 21 -1.29 3.23 -3.72
CA LEU A 21 -0.76 4.48 -3.15
C LEU A 21 -1.84 5.29 -2.41
N THR A 22 -3.06 5.32 -2.97
CA THR A 22 -4.20 5.98 -2.32
C THR A 22 -4.55 5.31 -0.99
N ILE A 23 -4.58 3.97 -0.96
CA ILE A 23 -4.78 3.20 0.28
C ILE A 23 -3.68 3.53 1.30
N LEU A 24 -2.42 3.60 0.88
CA LEU A 24 -1.29 3.93 1.76
C LEU A 24 -1.42 5.32 2.37
N VAL A 25 -1.84 6.32 1.57
CA VAL A 25 -2.08 7.69 2.04
C VAL A 25 -3.27 7.74 2.99
N VAL A 26 -4.40 7.13 2.64
CA VAL A 26 -5.59 7.10 3.50
C VAL A 26 -5.29 6.39 4.82
N TRP A 27 -4.60 5.26 4.77
CA TRP A 27 -4.15 4.54 5.95
C TRP A 27 -3.27 5.43 6.84
N PHE A 28 -2.27 6.09 6.26
CA PHE A 28 -1.39 7.01 7.00
C PHE A 28 -2.17 8.15 7.65
N LEU A 29 -3.12 8.75 6.93
CA LEU A 29 -3.97 9.83 7.46
C LEU A 29 -4.86 9.33 8.61
N LEU A 30 -5.47 8.14 8.48
CA LEU A 30 -6.31 7.58 9.55
C LEU A 30 -5.50 7.29 10.81
N VAL A 31 -4.33 6.67 10.67
CA VAL A 31 -3.47 6.32 11.81
C VAL A 31 -2.90 7.57 12.48
N THR A 32 -2.55 8.60 11.72
CA THR A 32 -2.02 9.85 12.27
C THR A 32 -3.10 10.73 12.90
N ALA A 33 -4.27 10.88 12.25
CA ALA A 33 -5.36 11.71 12.75
C ALA A 33 -6.08 11.10 13.97
N PHE A 34 -6.14 9.76 14.03
CA PHE A 34 -6.86 9.04 15.10
C PHE A 34 -5.94 8.22 16.00
N ARG A 35 -4.64 8.54 16.10
CA ARG A 35 -3.62 7.71 16.79
C ARG A 35 -4.04 7.18 18.15
N ASP A 36 -4.62 8.02 19.00
CA ASP A 36 -5.06 7.62 20.34
C ASP A 36 -6.31 6.74 20.31
N ALA A 37 -7.21 6.94 19.35
CA ALA A 37 -8.39 6.12 19.16
C ALA A 37 -8.03 4.77 18.54
N THR A 38 -7.23 4.75 17.47
CA THR A 38 -6.74 3.52 16.84
C THR A 38 -5.94 2.68 17.82
N TYR A 39 -5.04 3.29 18.61
CA TYR A 39 -4.32 2.57 19.66
C TYR A 39 -5.24 1.93 20.71
N ARG A 40 -6.25 2.66 21.22
CA ARG A 40 -7.20 2.09 22.19
C ARG A 40 -8.05 0.96 21.60
N TRP A 41 -8.48 1.11 20.35
CA TRP A 41 -9.30 0.12 19.65
C TRP A 41 -8.49 -1.14 19.34
N GLU A 42 -7.28 -1.00 18.80
CA GLU A 42 -6.40 -2.12 18.51
C GLU A 42 -5.89 -2.81 19.78
N LYS A 43 -5.60 -2.07 20.84
CA LYS A 43 -5.28 -2.68 22.14
C LYS A 43 -6.43 -3.55 22.66
N LYS A 44 -7.68 -3.14 22.44
CA LYS A 44 -8.85 -3.93 22.86
C LYS A 44 -9.07 -5.16 21.99
N TRP A 45 -8.84 -5.06 20.68
CA TRP A 45 -9.08 -6.15 19.72
C TRP A 45 -7.91 -7.13 19.60
N LEU A 46 -6.68 -6.63 19.51
CA LEU A 46 -5.46 -7.39 19.25
C LEU A 46 -4.58 -7.58 20.49
N ARG A 47 -4.98 -7.04 21.66
CA ARG A 47 -4.23 -7.14 22.93
C ARG A 47 -2.77 -6.71 22.79
N ILE A 48 -2.51 -5.65 22.02
CA ILE A 48 -1.15 -5.16 21.78
C ILE A 48 -0.53 -4.70 23.12
N PRO A 49 0.63 -5.25 23.51
CA PRO A 49 1.17 -5.09 24.86
C PRO A 49 1.82 -3.72 25.12
N SER A 50 2.30 -3.02 24.08
CA SER A 50 2.99 -1.73 24.20
C SER A 50 2.74 -0.82 22.99
N GLU A 51 2.88 0.50 23.17
CA GLU A 51 2.84 1.47 22.07
C GLU A 51 3.91 1.18 21.01
N THR A 52 5.10 0.74 21.43
CA THR A 52 6.18 0.35 20.51
C THR A 52 5.79 -0.80 19.58
N ALA A 53 5.02 -1.78 20.07
CA ALA A 53 4.54 -2.89 19.24
C ALA A 53 3.47 -2.44 18.24
N PHE A 54 2.63 -1.49 18.63
CA PHE A 54 1.66 -0.85 17.73
C PHE A 54 2.40 -0.09 16.61
N ASP A 55 3.37 0.75 16.96
CA ASP A 55 4.16 1.51 15.97
C ASP A 55 4.90 0.59 15.00
N LEU A 56 5.48 -0.50 15.51
CA LEU A 56 6.16 -1.50 14.69
C LEU A 56 5.19 -2.22 13.73
N ALA A 57 4.01 -2.62 14.21
CA ALA A 57 3.00 -3.26 13.36
C ALA A 57 2.53 -2.33 12.24
N HIS A 58 2.31 -1.05 12.53
CA HIS A 58 1.98 -0.03 11.54
C HIS A 58 3.10 0.20 10.52
N TYR A 59 4.35 0.26 10.99
CA TYR A 59 5.51 0.42 10.14
C TYR A 59 5.70 -0.79 9.21
N ILE A 60 5.54 -2.01 9.73
CA ILE A 60 5.59 -3.25 8.93
C ILE A 60 4.43 -3.28 7.92
N GLY A 61 3.21 -2.96 8.34
CA GLY A 61 2.05 -2.92 7.44
C GLY A 61 2.22 -1.90 6.31
N LYS A 62 2.68 -0.68 6.64
CA LYS A 62 3.00 0.36 5.65
C LYS A 62 4.09 -0.11 4.69
N SER A 63 5.22 -0.59 5.21
CA SER A 63 6.36 -1.00 4.39
C SER A 63 6.03 -2.20 3.50
N TYR A 64 5.22 -3.14 3.98
CA TYR A 64 4.75 -4.27 3.17
C TYR A 64 3.88 -3.82 2.00
N LEU A 65 2.91 -2.93 2.24
CA LEU A 65 2.05 -2.40 1.19
C LEU A 65 2.86 -1.57 0.19
N GLU A 66 3.80 -0.76 0.67
CA GLU A 66 4.70 0.06 -0.15
C GLU A 66 5.58 -0.81 -1.08
N LEU A 67 6.26 -1.82 -0.53
CA LEU A 67 7.11 -2.73 -1.29
C LEU A 67 6.31 -3.57 -2.29
N THR A 68 5.14 -4.08 -1.88
CA THR A 68 4.27 -4.85 -2.77
C THR A 68 3.79 -3.98 -3.93
N THR A 69 3.43 -2.72 -3.65
CA THR A 69 3.04 -1.74 -4.68
C THR A 69 4.16 -1.50 -5.68
N LEU A 70 5.38 -1.29 -5.19
CA LEU A 70 6.55 -1.02 -6.02
C LEU A 70 6.87 -2.22 -6.92
N ILE A 71 7.04 -3.41 -6.33
CA ILE A 71 7.53 -4.59 -7.04
C ILE A 71 6.50 -5.13 -8.03
N PHE A 72 5.21 -5.20 -7.65
CA PHE A 72 4.19 -5.91 -8.43
C PHE A 72 3.37 -5.01 -9.36
N PHE A 73 3.42 -3.68 -9.20
CA PHE A 73 2.62 -2.77 -10.01
C PHE A 73 3.47 -1.67 -10.65
N VAL A 74 4.28 -0.95 -9.87
CA VAL A 74 5.05 0.18 -10.39
C VAL A 74 6.17 -0.28 -11.33
N VAL A 75 6.98 -1.27 -10.91
CA VAL A 75 8.05 -1.83 -11.74
C VAL A 75 7.53 -2.39 -13.07
N PRO A 76 6.50 -3.27 -13.11
CA PRO A 76 5.98 -3.78 -14.38
C PRO A 76 5.30 -2.69 -15.22
N TYR A 77 4.67 -1.68 -14.61
CA TYR A 77 4.16 -0.51 -15.33
C TYR A 77 5.29 0.21 -16.08
N PHE A 78 6.38 0.55 -15.40
CA PHE A 78 7.53 1.21 -16.04
C PHE A 78 8.21 0.32 -17.07
N ALA A 79 8.32 -0.99 -16.83
CA ALA A 79 8.86 -1.92 -17.81
C ALA A 79 8.04 -1.89 -19.12
N LEU A 80 6.71 -1.87 -19.03
CA LEU A 80 5.85 -1.72 -20.21
C LEU A 80 6.05 -0.37 -20.88
N VAL A 81 6.07 0.74 -20.13
CA VAL A 81 6.32 2.09 -20.67
C VAL A 81 7.65 2.19 -21.44
N ILE A 82 8.69 1.46 -21.01
CA ILE A 82 10.00 1.47 -21.65
C ILE A 82 10.01 0.64 -22.94
N VAL A 83 9.28 -0.48 -22.95
CA VAL A 83 9.30 -1.46 -24.04
C VAL A 83 8.27 -1.16 -25.15
N THR A 84 7.17 -0.47 -24.83
CA THR A 84 6.10 -0.08 -25.77
C THR A 84 6.18 1.38 -26.15
#